data_AF-A0A1Z9Q5T5-F1
#
_entry.id   AF-A0A1Z9Q5T5-F1
#
_cell.length_a   1.000
_cell.length_b   1.000
_cell.length_c   1.000
_cell.angle_alpha   90.00
_cell.angle_beta   90.00
_cell.angle_gamma   90.00
#
_symmetry.space_group_name_H-M   'P 1'
#
loop_
_entity.id
_entity.type
_entity.pdbx_description
1 polymer ?
#
loop_
_entity_poly.entity_id
_entity_poly.type
_entity_poly.pdbx_seq_one_letter_code
_entity_poly.pdbx_strand_id
1 'polypeptide(L)'
;MFGLIGSLLGFASSGLPAVLDHFKQKSNQKHELAVMEMAAKHKITVAKARADEAEISGVYQHSQTIQNNASKWIVNLSGLVRPTVTFAILGLYLTAKTLAVVQIYQNGGDLHEFLPEIYSDTDVGILSSVVCFWFSSRAIEKMRK
;
A
#
# COMPACT_ATOMS: atom_id res chain seq x y z
N MET A 1 -53.64 58.55 -5.74
CA MET A 1 -52.71 58.02 -4.72
C MET A 1 -52.04 56.69 -5.09
N PHE A 2 -52.34 56.08 -6.25
CA PHE A 2 -51.71 54.83 -6.73
C PHE A 2 -50.30 54.99 -7.34
N GLY A 3 -49.87 56.20 -7.70
CA GLY A 3 -48.56 56.44 -8.34
C GLY A 3 -47.34 56.34 -7.42
N LEU A 4 -47.50 56.63 -6.12
CA LEU A 4 -46.40 56.57 -5.14
C LEU A 4 -46.01 55.12 -4.76
N ILE A 5 -46.98 54.20 -4.81
CA ILE A 5 -46.73 52.78 -4.58
C ILE A 5 -46.04 52.16 -5.80
N GLY A 6 -46.40 52.59 -7.02
CA GLY A 6 -45.76 52.18 -8.27
C GLY A 6 -44.31 52.67 -8.42
N SER A 7 -43.98 53.88 -7.98
CA SER A 7 -42.60 54.39 -8.00
C SER A 7 -41.71 53.73 -6.93
N LEU A 8 -42.26 53.38 -5.76
CA LEU A 8 -41.56 52.63 -4.72
C LEU A 8 -41.32 51.17 -5.12
N LEU A 9 -42.30 50.53 -5.77
CA LEU A 9 -42.15 49.19 -6.36
C LEU A 9 -41.19 49.18 -7.55
N GLY A 10 -41.20 50.22 -8.38
CA GLY A 10 -40.24 50.40 -9.48
C GLY A 10 -38.79 50.54 -8.96
N PHE A 11 -38.59 51.34 -7.90
CA PHE A 11 -37.30 51.50 -7.23
C PHE A 11 -36.81 50.22 -6.53
N ALA A 12 -37.72 49.46 -5.90
CA ALA A 12 -37.42 48.15 -5.34
C ALA A 12 -37.06 47.12 -6.44
N SER A 13 -37.70 47.19 -7.62
CA SER A 13 -37.41 46.31 -8.75
C SER A 13 -36.09 46.64 -9.45
N SER A 14 -35.65 47.90 -9.44
CA SER A 14 -34.39 48.34 -10.08
C SER A 14 -33.15 48.16 -9.19
N GLY A 15 -33.32 48.09 -7.87
CA GLY A 15 -32.23 47.83 -6.91
C GLY A 15 -31.96 46.34 -6.65
N LEU A 16 -32.95 45.47 -6.90
CA LEU A 16 -32.83 44.02 -6.74
C LEU A 16 -31.70 43.39 -7.59
N PRO A 17 -31.53 43.75 -8.88
CA PRO A 17 -30.50 43.17 -9.74
C PRO A 17 -29.08 43.50 -9.26
N ALA A 18 -28.83 44.74 -8.84
CA ALA A 18 -27.50 45.18 -8.41
C ALA A 18 -27.05 44.54 -7.08
N VAL A 19 -27.97 44.34 -6.14
CA VAL A 19 -27.68 43.63 -4.87
C VAL A 19 -27.49 42.13 -5.11
N LEU A 20 -28.30 41.53 -6.00
CA LEU A 20 -28.12 40.13 -6.43
C LEU A 20 -26.81 39.92 -7.17
N ASP A 21 -26.40 40.84 -8.04
CA ASP A 21 -25.16 40.76 -8.80
C ASP A 21 -23.94 40.93 -7.88
N HIS A 22 -24.00 41.81 -6.88
CA HIS A 22 -22.92 41.93 -5.90
C HIS A 22 -22.78 40.67 -5.02
N PHE A 23 -23.90 40.01 -4.70
CA PHE A 23 -23.89 38.74 -3.97
C PHE A 23 -23.38 37.56 -4.83
N LYS A 24 -23.79 37.51 -6.12
CA LYS A 24 -23.28 36.55 -7.11
C LYS A 24 -21.79 36.73 -7.36
N GLN A 25 -21.31 37.97 -7.47
CA GLN A 25 -19.89 38.27 -7.66
C GLN A 25 -19.05 37.76 -6.47
N LYS A 26 -19.53 37.97 -5.23
CA LYS A 26 -18.86 37.46 -4.03
C LYS A 26 -18.90 35.93 -3.95
N SER A 27 -20.00 35.31 -4.40
CA SER A 27 -20.11 33.84 -4.51
C SER A 27 -19.14 33.27 -5.55
N ASN A 28 -19.03 33.91 -6.73
CA ASN A 28 -18.12 33.49 -7.80
C ASN A 28 -16.66 33.64 -7.39
N GLN A 29 -16.27 34.73 -6.73
CA GLN A 29 -14.92 34.90 -6.20
C GLN A 29 -14.56 33.84 -5.16
N LYS A 30 -15.49 33.47 -4.27
CA LYS A 30 -15.27 32.37 -3.32
C LYS A 30 -15.11 31.03 -4.02
N HIS A 31 -15.89 30.77 -5.07
CA HIS A 31 -15.78 29.54 -5.85
C HIS A 31 -14.44 29.48 -6.62
N GLU A 32 -14.04 30.58 -7.24
CA GLU A 32 -12.77 30.67 -7.96
C GLU A 32 -11.56 30.51 -7.01
N LEU A 33 -11.61 31.14 -5.83
CA LEU A 33 -10.62 30.94 -4.77
C LEU A 33 -10.59 29.48 -4.29
N ALA A 34 -11.75 28.84 -4.11
CA ALA A 34 -11.81 27.43 -3.70
C ALA A 34 -11.25 26.48 -4.78
N VAL A 35 -11.50 26.76 -6.06
CA VAL A 35 -10.93 26.00 -7.19
C VAL A 35 -9.41 26.20 -7.24
N MET A 36 -8.93 27.43 -7.04
CA MET A 36 -7.50 27.73 -6.99
C MET A 36 -6.82 27.05 -5.80
N GLU A 37 -7.44 27.05 -4.62
CA GLU A 37 -6.94 26.38 -3.42
C GLU A 37 -6.92 24.85 -3.61
N MET A 38 -7.95 24.27 -4.23
CA MET A 38 -7.98 22.85 -4.60
C MET A 38 -6.85 22.50 -5.57
N ALA A 39 -6.64 23.31 -6.61
CA ALA A 39 -5.54 23.11 -7.55
C ALA A 39 -4.17 23.25 -6.87
N ALA A 40 -4.01 24.20 -5.94
CA ALA A 40 -2.79 24.38 -5.17
C ALA A 40 -2.53 23.18 -4.23
N LYS A 41 -3.54 22.71 -3.51
CA LYS A 41 -3.46 21.48 -2.68
C LYS A 41 -3.11 20.26 -3.52
N HIS A 42 -3.67 20.14 -4.72
CA HIS A 42 -3.34 19.05 -5.63
C HIS A 42 -1.88 19.13 -6.09
N LYS A 43 -1.36 20.31 -6.43
CA LYS A 43 0.06 20.49 -6.77
C LYS A 43 0.99 20.16 -5.61
N ILE A 44 0.65 20.56 -4.38
CA ILE A 44 1.44 20.27 -3.19
C ILE A 44 1.46 18.76 -2.90
N THR A 45 0.32 18.08 -3.02
CA THR A 45 0.24 16.62 -2.81
C THR A 45 1.04 15.86 -3.85
N VAL A 46 0.96 16.24 -5.12
CA VAL A 46 1.79 15.64 -6.19
C VAL A 46 3.28 15.94 -5.98
N ALA A 47 3.64 17.16 -5.57
CA ALA A 47 5.03 17.52 -5.28
C ALA A 47 5.60 16.73 -4.10
N LYS A 48 4.81 16.53 -3.03
CA LYS A 48 5.18 15.67 -1.91
C LYS A 48 5.37 14.22 -2.33
N ALA A 49 4.42 13.66 -3.07
CA ALA A 49 4.54 12.30 -3.59
C ALA A 49 5.82 12.11 -4.44
N ARG A 50 6.14 13.09 -5.29
CA ARG A 50 7.39 13.08 -6.07
C ARG A 50 8.65 13.23 -5.23
N ALA A 51 8.61 14.03 -4.16
CA ALA A 51 9.73 14.18 -3.24
C ALA A 51 9.99 12.87 -2.47
N ASP A 52 8.93 12.22 -1.98
CA ASP A 52 9.01 10.92 -1.32
C ASP A 52 9.56 9.84 -2.28
N GLU A 53 9.08 9.83 -3.54
CA GLU A 53 9.63 8.95 -4.59
C GLU A 53 11.12 9.23 -4.85
N ALA A 54 11.53 10.49 -4.90
CA ALA A 54 12.92 10.87 -5.11
C ALA A 54 13.81 10.45 -3.95
N GLU A 55 13.37 10.61 -2.70
CA GLU A 55 14.09 10.16 -1.50
C GLU A 55 14.26 8.64 -1.50
N ILE A 56 13.18 7.90 -1.73
CA ILE A 56 13.21 6.43 -1.83
C ILE A 56 14.15 5.99 -2.95
N SER A 57 14.10 6.67 -4.11
CA SER A 57 14.99 6.37 -5.24
C SER A 57 16.46 6.66 -4.93
N GLY A 58 16.75 7.73 -4.19
CA GLY A 58 18.11 8.11 -3.78
C GLY A 58 18.71 7.11 -2.79
N VAL A 59 17.92 6.68 -1.79
CA VAL A 59 18.31 5.62 -0.85
C VAL A 59 18.57 4.30 -1.59
N TYR A 60 17.74 3.97 -2.58
CA TYR A 60 17.90 2.78 -3.40
C TYR A 60 19.16 2.85 -4.28
N GLN A 61 19.44 4.01 -4.90
CA GLN A 61 20.66 4.23 -5.69
C GLN A 61 21.92 4.14 -4.83
N HIS A 62 21.91 4.70 -3.62
CA HIS A 62 23.02 4.59 -2.67
C HIS A 62 23.25 3.14 -2.21
N SER A 63 22.18 2.38 -2.00
CA SER A 63 22.28 0.94 -1.69
C SER A 63 22.83 0.14 -2.86
N GLN A 64 22.45 0.50 -4.10
CA GLN A 64 22.95 -0.15 -5.31
C GLN A 64 24.42 0.17 -5.62
N THR A 65 24.94 1.35 -5.31
CA THR A 65 26.37 1.66 -5.51
C THR A 65 27.27 0.88 -4.56
N ILE A 66 26.82 0.63 -3.33
CA ILE A 66 27.51 -0.27 -2.40
C ILE A 66 27.47 -1.71 -2.94
N GLN A 67 26.34 -2.16 -3.48
CA GLN A 67 26.20 -3.49 -4.06
C GLN A 67 27.04 -3.69 -5.34
N ASN A 68 27.16 -2.66 -6.19
CA ASN A 68 27.95 -2.69 -7.42
C ASN A 68 29.47 -2.66 -7.18
N ASN A 69 29.93 -2.07 -6.07
CA ASN A 69 31.33 -2.11 -5.65
C ASN A 69 31.70 -3.39 -4.90
N ALA A 70 30.72 -4.17 -4.45
CA ALA A 70 30.97 -5.43 -3.78
C ALA A 70 31.44 -6.51 -4.76
N SER A 71 32.37 -7.36 -4.32
CA SER A 71 32.81 -8.52 -5.09
C SER A 71 31.61 -9.40 -5.47
N LYS A 72 31.58 -9.89 -6.71
CA LYS A 72 30.53 -10.80 -7.22
C LYS A 72 30.28 -12.00 -6.31
N TRP A 73 31.30 -12.45 -5.58
CA TRP A 73 31.18 -13.50 -4.58
C TRP A 73 30.28 -13.10 -3.40
N ILE A 74 30.44 -11.88 -2.88
CA ILE A 74 29.65 -11.33 -1.77
C ILE A 74 28.21 -11.08 -2.23
N VAL A 75 28.03 -10.59 -3.45
CA VAL A 75 26.69 -10.38 -4.04
C VAL A 75 25.93 -11.71 -4.17
N ASN A 76 26.58 -12.75 -4.71
CA ASN A 76 25.97 -14.07 -4.81
C ASN A 76 25.68 -14.68 -3.42
N LEU A 77 26.59 -14.51 -2.46
CA LEU A 77 26.39 -14.98 -1.09
C LEU A 77 25.21 -14.27 -0.41
N SER A 78 25.07 -12.95 -0.60
CA SER A 78 23.95 -12.17 -0.07
C SER A 78 22.60 -12.60 -0.67
N GLY A 79 22.59 -12.99 -1.94
CA GLY A 79 21.41 -13.55 -2.61
C GLY A 79 20.97 -14.89 -2.03
N LEU A 80 21.88 -15.65 -1.43
CA LEU A 80 21.60 -16.95 -0.82
C LEU A 80 21.05 -16.87 0.61
N VAL A 81 21.21 -15.74 1.31
CA VAL A 81 20.79 -15.62 2.71
C VAL A 81 19.27 -15.84 2.85
N ARG A 82 18.46 -15.23 1.98
CA ARG A 82 17.00 -15.37 2.00
C ARG A 82 16.54 -16.84 1.78
N PRO A 83 16.99 -17.55 0.71
CA PRO A 83 16.72 -18.98 0.57
C PRO A 83 17.20 -19.82 1.74
N THR A 84 18.42 -19.58 2.24
CA THR A 84 19.04 -20.39 3.29
C THR A 84 18.21 -20.37 4.57
N VAL A 85 17.73 -19.19 4.99
CA VAL A 85 16.90 -19.06 6.21
C VAL A 85 15.57 -19.79 6.04
N THR A 86 14.91 -19.69 4.87
CA THR A 86 13.67 -20.44 4.61
C THR A 86 13.90 -21.95 4.69
N PHE A 87 14.95 -22.46 4.02
CA PHE A 87 15.25 -23.89 4.05
C PHE A 87 15.64 -24.39 5.44
N ALA A 88 16.34 -23.58 6.24
CA ALA A 88 16.67 -23.93 7.63
C ALA A 88 15.40 -24.07 8.49
N ILE A 89 14.46 -23.12 8.38
CA ILE A 89 13.19 -23.16 9.12
C ILE A 89 12.33 -24.34 8.66
N LEU A 90 12.18 -24.54 7.35
CA LEU A 90 11.44 -25.69 6.80
C LEU A 90 12.08 -27.03 7.17
N GLY A 91 13.41 -27.10 7.19
CA GLY A 91 14.17 -28.27 7.60
C GLY A 91 13.93 -28.61 9.07
N LEU A 92 13.97 -27.60 9.96
CA LEU A 92 13.65 -27.78 11.37
C LEU A 92 12.19 -28.22 11.57
N TYR A 93 11.26 -27.61 10.84
CA TYR A 93 9.84 -27.99 10.84
C TYR A 93 9.63 -29.44 10.40
N LEU A 94 10.22 -29.85 9.27
CA LEU A 94 10.14 -31.22 8.77
C LEU A 94 10.76 -32.20 9.77
N THR A 95 11.90 -31.85 10.37
CA THR A 95 12.57 -32.69 11.37
C THR A 95 11.70 -32.86 12.62
N ALA A 96 11.03 -31.81 13.09
CA ALA A 96 10.12 -31.90 14.22
C ALA A 96 8.92 -32.80 13.90
N LYS A 97 8.34 -32.69 12.70
CA LYS A 97 7.22 -33.53 12.26
C LYS A 97 7.62 -35.00 12.09
N THR A 98 8.81 -35.28 11.53
CA THR A 98 9.30 -36.66 11.40
C THR A 98 9.60 -37.27 12.77
N LEU A 99 10.16 -36.51 13.71
CA LEU A 99 10.34 -36.96 15.10
C LEU A 99 8.99 -37.28 15.77
N ALA A 100 7.96 -36.46 15.56
CA ALA A 100 6.62 -36.73 16.08
C ALA A 100 6.03 -38.04 15.53
N VAL A 101 6.16 -38.29 14.23
CA VAL A 101 5.76 -39.54 13.58
C VAL A 101 6.52 -40.75 14.16
N VAL A 102 7.83 -40.62 14.33
CA VAL A 102 8.68 -41.67 14.91
C VAL A 102 8.26 -41.98 16.36
N GLN A 103 7.95 -40.96 17.15
CA GLN A 103 7.47 -41.13 18.53
C GLN A 103 6.13 -41.89 18.59
N ILE A 104 5.18 -41.56 17.72
CA ILE A 104 3.88 -42.25 17.66
C ILE A 104 4.07 -43.73 17.29
N TYR A 105 4.93 -43.99 16.31
CA TYR A 105 5.27 -45.36 15.90
C TYR A 105 5.96 -46.15 17.04
N GLN A 106 6.89 -45.52 17.77
CA GLN A 106 7.58 -46.14 18.90
C GLN A 106 6.63 -46.44 20.08
N ASN A 107 5.62 -45.62 20.28
CA ASN A 107 4.60 -45.81 21.31
C ASN A 107 3.50 -46.81 20.90
N GLY A 108 3.60 -47.42 19.71
CA GLY A 108 2.63 -48.40 19.21
C GLY A 108 1.29 -47.78 18.79
N GLY A 109 1.22 -46.47 18.59
CA GLY A 109 0.03 -45.77 18.13
C GLY A 109 -0.21 -45.97 16.63
N ASP A 110 -1.49 -46.01 16.22
CA ASP A 110 -1.86 -46.04 14.80
C ASP A 110 -1.66 -44.66 14.17
N LEU A 111 -0.83 -44.59 13.12
CA LEU A 111 -0.54 -43.36 12.41
C LEU A 111 -1.78 -42.71 11.80
N HIS A 112 -2.80 -43.53 11.47
CA HIS A 112 -4.04 -43.03 10.86
C HIS A 112 -4.87 -42.20 11.84
N GLU A 113 -4.84 -42.54 13.13
CA GLU A 113 -5.58 -41.83 14.18
C GLU A 113 -4.96 -40.45 14.46
N PHE A 114 -3.63 -40.36 14.47
CA PHE A 114 -2.91 -39.12 14.76
C PHE A 114 -2.65 -38.24 13.51
N LEU A 115 -2.99 -38.72 12.30
CA LEU A 115 -2.75 -37.98 11.06
C LEU A 115 -3.37 -36.56 11.04
N PRO A 116 -4.60 -36.33 11.54
CA PRO A 116 -5.20 -34.99 11.58
C PRO A 116 -4.47 -34.02 12.53
N GLU A 117 -3.75 -34.55 13.53
CA GLU A 117 -2.98 -33.76 14.50
C GLU A 117 -1.54 -33.52 14.02
N ILE A 118 -0.96 -34.48 13.30
CA ILE A 118 0.35 -34.35 12.65
C ILE A 118 0.27 -33.40 11.45
N TYR A 119 -0.81 -33.44 10.67
CA TYR A 119 -1.02 -32.60 9.50
C TYR A 119 -2.35 -31.86 9.60
N SER A 120 -2.30 -30.73 10.29
CA SER A 120 -3.46 -29.89 10.57
C SER A 120 -3.66 -28.80 9.52
N ASP A 121 -4.82 -28.14 9.54
CA ASP A 121 -5.08 -26.94 8.71
C ASP A 121 -4.06 -25.82 8.95
N THR A 122 -3.50 -25.75 10.17
CA THR A 122 -2.44 -24.80 10.50
C THR A 122 -1.17 -25.09 9.70
N ASP A 123 -0.82 -26.37 9.52
CA ASP A 123 0.34 -26.79 8.74
C ASP A 123 0.17 -26.44 7.25
N VAL A 124 -1.03 -26.69 6.72
CA VAL A 124 -1.40 -26.30 5.34
C VAL A 124 -1.31 -24.78 5.18
N GLY A 125 -1.79 -24.01 6.16
CA GLY A 125 -1.71 -22.54 6.17
C GLY A 125 -0.27 -22.03 6.18
N ILE A 126 0.59 -22.58 7.04
CA ILE A 126 2.01 -22.23 7.11
C ILE A 126 2.71 -22.55 5.78
N LEU A 127 2.55 -23.76 5.25
CA LEU A 127 3.17 -24.17 3.99
C LEU A 127 2.68 -23.31 2.81
N SER A 128 1.39 -23.02 2.75
CA SER A 128 0.80 -22.16 1.72
C SER A 128 1.34 -20.72 1.81
N SER A 129 1.54 -20.19 3.01
CA SER A 129 2.13 -18.86 3.21
C SER A 129 3.56 -18.79 2.69
N VAL A 130 4.36 -19.84 2.92
CA VAL A 130 5.75 -19.93 2.44
C VAL A 130 5.77 -20.01 0.92
N VAL A 131 4.91 -20.84 0.32
CA VAL A 131 4.75 -20.93 -1.14
C VAL A 131 4.37 -19.56 -1.72
N CYS A 132 3.33 -18.92 -1.19
CA CYS A 132 2.90 -17.58 -1.61
C CYS A 132 4.01 -16.54 -1.50
N PHE A 133 4.81 -16.54 -0.43
CA PHE A 133 5.94 -15.63 -0.26
C PHE A 133 6.96 -15.76 -1.41
N TRP A 134 7.33 -16.99 -1.77
CA TRP A 134 8.31 -17.25 -2.84
C TRP A 134 7.77 -16.93 -4.24
N PHE A 135 6.52 -17.31 -4.53
CA PHE A 135 5.90 -17.00 -5.82
C PHE A 135 5.55 -15.51 -5.98
N SER A 136 5.11 -14.85 -4.90
CA SER A 136 4.81 -13.41 -4.89
C SER A 136 6.06 -12.57 -5.12
N SER A 137 7.17 -12.88 -4.44
CA SER A 137 8.45 -12.17 -4.65
C SER A 137 8.91 -12.26 -6.11
N ARG A 138 8.71 -13.41 -6.76
CA ARG A 138 9.08 -13.60 -8.18
C ARG A 138 8.12 -12.88 -9.14
N ALA A 139 6.83 -12.82 -8.81
CA ALA A 139 5.83 -12.08 -9.59
C ALA A 139 6.10 -10.57 -9.56
N ILE A 140 6.40 -10.02 -8.38
CA ILE A 140 6.73 -8.60 -8.20
C ILE A 140 8.00 -8.22 -8.97
N GLU A 141 9.03 -9.08 -8.96
CA GLU A 141 10.27 -8.82 -9.70
C GLU A 141 10.05 -8.78 -11.23
N LYS A 142 9.11 -9.59 -11.75
CA LYS A 142 8.74 -9.57 -13.18
C LYS A 142 7.95 -8.32 -13.56
N MET A 143 7.11 -7.78 -12.66
CA MET A 143 6.36 -6.54 -12.91
C MET A 143 7.24 -5.28 -12.86
N ARG A 144 8.39 -5.35 -12.19
CA ARG A 144 9.35 -4.24 -12.06
C ARG A 144 10.30 -4.11 -13.25
N LYS A 145 10.42 -5.15 -14.09
CA LYS A 145 11.19 -5.13 -15.34
C LYS A 145 10.33 -4.68 -16.50
#